data_AF-A0A8E0VP11-F1
#
_entry.id   AF-A0A8E0VP11-F1
#
_cell.length_a   1.000
_cell.length_b   1.000
_cell.length_c   1.000
_cell.angle_alpha   90.00
_cell.angle_beta   90.00
_cell.angle_gamma   90.00
#
_symmetry.space_group_name_H-M   'P 1'
#
loop_
_entity.id
_entity.type
_entity.pdbx_description
1 polymer ?
#
loop_
_entity_poly.entity_id
_entity_poly.type
_entity_poly.pdbx_seq_one_letter_code
_entity_poly.pdbx_strand_id
1 'polypeptide(L)'
;MEKLLVWVEGPPSQGNELLLRIRDQQRVHLLGLFETLMTQSRQDVIGQISILRPLLQFLFKLSSQLRPAYSRVYGRTLYELCVLLCRDSFFLDRCRKVCEELFSQPHIVFSMLVPLIHQGDAVGDWARDAFLLVLSVSKRDDALGEYLAFDSDFCPVSATLTKLK
;
A
#
# COMPACT_ATOMS: atom_id res chain seq x y z
N MET A 1 -10.06 -39.85 23.54
CA MET A 1 -9.97 -38.37 23.57
C MET A 1 -8.52 -37.92 23.81
N GLU A 2 -7.51 -38.57 23.19
CA GLU A 2 -6.06 -38.26 23.42
C GLU A 2 -5.18 -38.47 22.17
N LYS A 3 -5.73 -38.44 20.96
CA LYS A 3 -4.94 -38.58 19.70
C LYS A 3 -5.13 -37.44 18.70
N LEU A 4 -5.60 -36.28 19.17
CA LEU A 4 -5.89 -35.10 18.35
C LEU A 4 -5.04 -33.86 18.68
N LEU A 5 -3.92 -34.04 19.40
CA LEU A 5 -3.09 -32.92 19.90
C LEU A 5 -1.57 -33.03 19.61
N VAL A 6 -1.14 -33.78 18.58
CA VAL A 6 0.30 -33.93 18.27
C VAL A 6 0.64 -33.71 16.79
N TRP A 7 0.08 -32.68 16.17
CA TRP A 7 0.64 -32.15 14.89
C TRP A 7 0.65 -30.61 14.84
N VAL A 8 0.61 -29.97 16.00
CA VAL A 8 0.99 -28.57 16.17
C VAL A 8 2.42 -28.60 16.70
N GLU A 9 3.35 -27.97 15.99
CA GLU A 9 4.81 -27.97 16.21
C GLU A 9 5.58 -29.16 15.63
N GLY A 10 5.64 -29.22 14.29
CA GLY A 10 6.88 -29.66 13.66
C GLY A 10 7.96 -28.60 13.89
N PRO A 11 9.22 -28.96 14.23
CA PRO A 11 10.27 -27.98 14.47
C PRO A 11 10.44 -27.09 13.23
N PRO A 12 10.86 -25.81 13.38
CA PRO A 12 11.16 -24.95 12.26
C PRO A 12 12.26 -25.62 11.44
N SER A 13 11.86 -26.30 10.37
CA SER A 13 12.80 -26.92 9.46
C SER A 13 13.56 -25.78 8.78
N GLN A 14 14.88 -25.80 8.84
CA GLN A 14 15.75 -24.76 8.25
C GLN A 14 15.41 -24.48 6.77
N GLY A 15 14.84 -25.47 6.06
CA GLY A 15 14.33 -25.33 4.70
C GLY A 15 13.19 -24.31 4.55
N ASN A 16 12.26 -24.21 5.50
CA ASN A 16 11.18 -23.23 5.42
C ASN A 16 11.66 -21.81 5.67
N GLU A 17 12.62 -21.62 6.59
CA GLU A 17 13.18 -20.30 6.88
C GLU A 17 14.06 -19.78 5.73
N LEU A 18 14.90 -20.64 5.14
CA LEU A 18 15.70 -20.28 3.98
C LEU A 18 14.83 -19.86 2.79
N LEU A 19 13.78 -20.63 2.48
CA LEU A 19 12.83 -20.30 1.42
C LEU A 19 12.05 -19.00 1.70
N LEU A 20 11.76 -18.71 2.96
CA LEU A 20 11.14 -17.43 3.36
C LEU A 20 12.09 -16.25 3.11
N ARG A 21 13.37 -16.38 3.49
CA ARG A 21 14.40 -15.36 3.27
C ARG A 21 14.67 -15.10 1.79
N ILE A 22 14.75 -16.15 0.96
CA ILE A 22 14.89 -16.00 -0.49
C ILE A 22 13.71 -15.23 -1.07
N ARG A 23 12.48 -15.56 -0.65
CA ARG A 23 11.28 -14.82 -1.07
C ARG A 23 11.30 -13.36 -0.61
N ASP A 24 11.83 -13.07 0.58
CA ASP A 24 11.99 -11.69 1.05
C ASP A 24 12.97 -10.90 0.17
N GLN A 25 14.11 -11.48 -0.15
CA GLN A 25 15.09 -10.85 -1.04
C GLN A 25 14.49 -10.56 -2.42
N GLN A 26 13.73 -11.49 -2.98
CA GLN A 26 13.00 -11.28 -4.23
C GLN A 26 11.97 -10.15 -4.13
N ARG A 27 11.26 -10.04 -3.00
CA ARG A 27 10.29 -8.96 -2.77
C ARG A 27 10.97 -7.61 -2.67
N VAL A 28 12.06 -7.51 -1.92
CA VAL A 28 12.88 -6.30 -1.80
C VAL A 28 13.38 -5.88 -3.18
N HIS A 29 13.92 -6.81 -3.96
CA HIS A 29 14.44 -6.52 -5.29
C HIS A 29 13.34 -6.01 -6.23
N LEU A 30 12.19 -6.69 -6.29
CA LEU A 30 11.09 -6.30 -7.17
C LEU A 30 10.49 -4.94 -6.77
N LEU A 31 10.31 -4.67 -5.47
CA LEU A 31 9.89 -3.35 -5.00
C LEU A 31 10.89 -2.26 -5.42
N GLY A 32 12.19 -2.51 -5.23
CA GLY A 32 13.25 -1.56 -5.62
C GLY A 32 13.27 -1.28 -7.13
N LEU A 33 12.98 -2.27 -7.97
CA LEU A 33 12.84 -2.06 -9.43
C LEU A 33 11.65 -1.16 -9.76
N PHE A 34 10.49 -1.37 -9.12
CA PHE A 34 9.33 -0.50 -9.32
C PHE A 34 9.57 0.92 -8.79
N GLU A 35 10.20 1.06 -7.62
CA GLU A 35 10.61 2.36 -7.08
C GLU A 35 11.54 3.10 -8.06
N THR A 36 12.55 2.41 -8.59
CA THR A 36 13.48 2.96 -9.59
C THR A 36 12.74 3.37 -10.86
N LEU A 37 11.79 2.56 -11.32
CA LEU A 37 10.98 2.88 -12.50
C LEU A 37 10.14 4.15 -12.29
N MET A 38 9.52 4.31 -11.13
CA MET A 38 8.71 5.49 -10.79
C MET A 38 9.55 6.76 -10.65
N THR A 39 10.78 6.65 -10.14
CA THR A 39 11.62 7.81 -9.80
C THR A 39 12.58 8.22 -10.91
N GLN A 40 13.07 7.29 -11.72
CA GLN A 40 14.17 7.52 -12.67
C GLN A 40 13.76 7.38 -14.14
N SER A 41 12.59 6.83 -14.44
CA SER A 41 12.16 6.70 -15.83
C SER A 41 11.81 8.05 -16.46
N ARG A 42 12.46 8.37 -17.59
CA ARG A 42 12.12 9.57 -18.39
C ARG A 42 10.83 9.42 -19.19
N GLN A 43 10.42 8.18 -19.42
CA GLN A 43 9.17 7.84 -20.09
C GLN A 43 8.11 7.48 -19.04
N ASP A 44 6.84 7.82 -19.29
CA ASP A 44 5.71 7.43 -18.43
C ASP A 44 5.37 5.94 -18.59
N VAL A 45 6.33 5.10 -18.22
CA VAL A 45 6.26 3.64 -18.33
C VAL A 45 5.30 3.08 -17.28
N ILE A 46 5.21 3.72 -16.11
CA ILE A 46 4.32 3.30 -15.04
C ILE A 46 2.84 3.49 -15.40
N GLY A 47 2.52 4.44 -16.29
CA GLY A 47 1.19 4.61 -16.87
C GLY A 47 0.73 3.44 -17.75
N GLN A 48 1.63 2.56 -18.20
CA GLN A 48 1.27 1.38 -18.97
C GLN A 48 0.56 0.34 -18.10
N ILE A 49 -0.64 -0.08 -18.51
CA ILE A 49 -1.48 -1.01 -17.75
C ILE A 49 -0.76 -2.35 -17.49
N SER A 50 0.09 -2.80 -18.42
CA SER A 50 0.92 -4.01 -18.30
C SER A 50 1.92 -3.97 -17.13
N ILE A 51 2.24 -2.78 -16.63
CA ILE A 51 3.19 -2.55 -15.54
C ILE A 51 2.46 -2.10 -14.27
N LEU A 52 1.46 -1.24 -14.42
CA LEU A 52 0.65 -0.76 -13.29
C LEU A 52 -0.10 -1.90 -12.59
N ARG A 53 -0.73 -2.81 -13.35
CA ARG A 53 -1.47 -3.96 -12.78
C ARG A 53 -0.60 -4.84 -11.87
N PRO A 54 0.55 -5.38 -12.33
CA PRO A 54 1.38 -6.22 -11.47
C PRO A 54 1.95 -5.46 -10.28
N LEU A 55 2.28 -4.17 -10.42
CA LEU A 55 2.68 -3.34 -9.27
C LEU A 55 1.57 -3.30 -8.22
N LEU A 56 0.35 -2.94 -8.61
CA LEU A 56 -0.79 -2.80 -7.69
C LEU A 56 -1.14 -4.13 -7.01
N GLN A 57 -1.21 -5.23 -7.77
CA GLN A 57 -1.44 -6.56 -7.21
C GLN A 57 -0.34 -6.96 -6.22
N PHE A 58 0.90 -6.62 -6.54
CA PHE A 58 2.04 -6.94 -5.70
C PHE A 58 2.02 -6.13 -4.40
N LEU A 59 1.81 -4.81 -4.46
CA LEU A 59 1.68 -3.96 -3.29
C LEU A 59 0.51 -4.41 -2.41
N PHE A 60 -0.65 -4.68 -3.00
CA PHE A 60 -1.82 -5.16 -2.28
C PHE A 60 -1.54 -6.49 -1.57
N LYS A 61 -0.92 -7.46 -2.26
CA LYS A 61 -0.55 -8.75 -1.67
C LYS A 61 0.43 -8.60 -0.49
N LEU A 62 1.36 -7.65 -0.56
CA LEU A 62 2.31 -7.41 0.52
C LEU A 62 1.71 -6.63 1.70
N SER A 63 0.67 -5.82 1.47
CA SER A 63 0.02 -5.02 2.50
C SER A 63 -0.59 -5.86 3.63
N SER A 64 -1.19 -7.01 3.29
CA SER A 64 -1.86 -7.90 4.26
C SER A 64 -0.89 -8.74 5.09
N GLN A 65 0.37 -8.85 4.67
CA GLN A 65 1.40 -9.66 5.32
C GLN A 65 2.72 -8.90 5.34
N LEU A 66 2.71 -7.64 5.76
CA LEU A 66 3.91 -6.81 5.76
C LEU A 66 4.95 -7.40 6.72
N ARG A 67 6.15 -7.72 6.22
CA ARG A 67 7.25 -8.26 7.03
C ARG A 67 8.34 -7.19 7.21
N PRO A 68 9.05 -7.18 8.35
CA PRO A 68 10.13 -6.23 8.60
C PRO A 68 11.18 -6.21 7.48
N ALA A 69 11.51 -7.37 6.90
CA ALA A 69 12.52 -7.53 5.86
C ALA A 69 12.32 -6.67 4.60
N TYR A 70 11.08 -6.32 4.25
CA TYR A 70 10.78 -5.45 3.09
C TYR A 70 9.89 -4.24 3.42
N SER A 71 9.48 -4.09 4.68
CA SER A 71 8.60 -2.99 5.13
C SER A 71 9.08 -1.61 4.68
N ARG A 72 10.39 -1.34 4.79
CA ARG A 72 10.99 -0.07 4.41
C ARG A 72 10.88 0.22 2.90
N VAL A 73 11.30 -0.73 2.05
CA VAL A 73 11.23 -0.56 0.60
C VAL A 73 9.77 -0.52 0.13
N TYR A 74 8.89 -1.29 0.77
CA TYR A 74 7.45 -1.25 0.52
C TYR A 74 6.87 0.15 0.80
N GLY A 75 7.14 0.70 1.98
CA GLY A 75 6.68 2.04 2.37
C GLY A 75 7.21 3.11 1.41
N ARG A 76 8.47 3.02 1.00
CA ARG A 76 9.06 3.93 0.02
C ARG A 76 8.40 3.84 -1.35
N THR A 77 8.18 2.62 -1.84
CA THR A 77 7.52 2.36 -3.13
C THR A 77 6.08 2.90 -3.11
N LEU A 78 5.34 2.67 -2.03
CA LEU A 78 3.98 3.17 -1.87
C LEU A 78 3.94 4.70 -1.81
N TYR A 79 4.88 5.33 -1.11
CA TYR A 79 5.05 6.78 -1.09
C TYR A 79 5.27 7.35 -2.50
N GLU A 80 6.22 6.79 -3.26
CA GLU A 80 6.51 7.27 -4.63
C GLU A 80 5.29 7.10 -5.56
N LEU A 81 4.55 6.00 -5.43
CA LEU A 81 3.30 5.82 -6.16
C LEU A 81 2.29 6.92 -5.79
N CYS A 82 2.11 7.21 -4.50
CA CYS A 82 1.21 8.28 -4.06
C CYS A 82 1.64 9.65 -4.59
N VAL A 83 2.94 9.95 -4.61
CA VAL A 83 3.47 11.18 -5.19
C VAL A 83 3.08 11.31 -6.66
N LEU A 84 3.24 10.25 -7.46
CA LEU A 84 2.85 10.25 -8.86
C LEU A 84 1.33 10.45 -9.04
N LEU A 85 0.53 9.69 -8.29
CA LEU A 85 -0.94 9.80 -8.31
C LEU A 85 -1.41 11.22 -7.95
N CYS A 86 -0.76 11.88 -7.00
CA CYS A 86 -1.15 13.23 -6.58
C CYS A 86 -0.69 14.33 -7.54
N ARG A 87 0.29 14.05 -8.39
CA ARG A 87 0.85 15.00 -9.37
C ARG A 87 0.11 15.01 -10.70
N ASP A 88 -0.47 13.88 -11.11
CA ASP A 88 -1.15 13.73 -12.41
C ASP A 88 -2.54 13.12 -12.23
N SER A 89 -3.58 13.91 -12.52
CA SER A 89 -4.97 13.47 -12.45
C SER A 89 -5.31 12.37 -13.45
N PHE A 90 -4.71 12.36 -14.64
CA PHE A 90 -4.96 11.29 -15.62
C PHE A 90 -4.38 9.96 -15.13
N PHE A 91 -3.21 10.00 -14.50
CA PHE A 91 -2.61 8.82 -13.89
C PHE A 91 -3.44 8.32 -12.69
N LEU A 92 -3.93 9.25 -11.85
CA LEU A 92 -4.85 8.92 -10.75
C LEU A 92 -6.11 8.20 -11.24
N ASP A 93 -6.80 8.75 -12.24
CA ASP A 93 -8.03 8.16 -12.78
C ASP A 93 -7.79 6.81 -13.43
N ARG A 94 -6.66 6.65 -14.14
CA ARG A 94 -6.25 5.36 -14.68
C ARG A 94 -6.00 4.35 -13.56
N CYS A 95 -5.26 4.73 -12.52
CA CYS A 95 -5.00 3.86 -11.38
C CYS A 95 -6.30 3.44 -10.69
N ARG A 96 -7.24 4.38 -10.48
CA ARG A 96 -8.56 4.07 -9.91
C ARG A 96 -9.32 3.03 -10.71
N LYS A 97 -9.37 3.18 -12.04
CA LYS A 97 -10.01 2.20 -12.93
C LYS A 97 -9.37 0.81 -12.79
N VAL A 98 -8.04 0.75 -12.78
CA VAL A 98 -7.33 -0.52 -12.61
C VAL A 98 -7.58 -1.12 -11.21
N CYS A 99 -7.61 -0.30 -10.16
CA CYS A 99 -7.92 -0.73 -8.80
C CYS A 99 -9.36 -1.22 -8.65
N GLU A 100 -10.32 -0.55 -9.28
CA GLU A 100 -11.72 -0.97 -9.32
C GLU A 100 -11.87 -2.34 -9.98
N GLU A 101 -11.22 -2.54 -11.12
CA GLU A 101 -11.24 -3.82 -11.83
C GLU A 101 -10.55 -4.96 -11.07
N LEU A 102 -9.48 -4.67 -10.33
CA LEU A 102 -8.69 -5.69 -9.62
C LEU A 102 -9.21 -6.01 -8.23
N PHE A 103 -9.77 -5.03 -7.53
CA PHE A 103 -10.05 -5.10 -6.09
C PHE A 103 -11.44 -4.59 -5.71
N SER A 104 -12.23 -4.05 -6.65
CA SER A 104 -13.50 -3.37 -6.38
C SER A 104 -13.38 -2.27 -5.33
N GLN A 105 -12.21 -1.63 -5.31
CA GLN A 105 -11.84 -0.58 -4.36
C GLN A 105 -10.95 0.44 -5.08
N PRO A 106 -11.51 1.55 -5.61
CA PRO A 106 -10.78 2.46 -6.49
C PRO A 106 -9.70 3.25 -5.74
N HIS A 107 -9.84 3.37 -4.41
CA HIS A 107 -8.93 4.10 -3.54
C HIS A 107 -8.01 3.20 -2.70
N ILE A 108 -7.91 1.90 -3.02
CA ILE A 108 -7.14 0.91 -2.23
C ILE A 108 -5.67 1.31 -2.01
N VAL A 109 -5.06 2.04 -2.95
CA VAL A 109 -3.68 2.52 -2.80
C VAL A 109 -3.54 3.40 -1.55
N PHE A 110 -4.54 4.24 -1.29
CA PHE A 110 -4.57 5.09 -0.11
C PHE A 110 -4.89 4.27 1.15
N SER A 111 -5.82 3.30 1.10
CA SER A 111 -6.06 2.38 2.23
C SER A 111 -4.78 1.68 2.73
N MET A 112 -3.84 1.36 1.82
CA MET A 112 -2.57 0.73 2.19
C MET A 112 -1.65 1.61 3.06
N LEU A 113 -1.88 2.93 3.13
CA LEU A 113 -1.12 3.83 4.01
C LEU A 113 -1.59 3.76 5.47
N VAL A 114 -2.87 3.43 5.72
CA VAL A 114 -3.47 3.39 7.07
C VAL A 114 -2.61 2.62 8.09
N PRO A 115 -2.18 1.36 7.82
CA PRO A 115 -1.35 0.61 8.77
C PRO A 115 0.08 1.17 8.94
N LEU A 116 0.51 2.08 8.05
CA LEU A 116 1.86 2.65 8.08
C LEU A 116 1.92 3.98 8.85
N ILE A 117 0.85 4.79 8.83
CA ILE A 117 0.83 6.15 9.42
C ILE A 117 1.14 6.15 10.92
N HIS A 118 0.89 5.07 11.64
CA HIS A 118 1.16 4.99 13.08
C HIS A 118 2.59 4.57 13.42
N GLN A 119 3.42 4.21 12.44
CA GLN A 119 4.79 3.78 12.68
C GLN A 119 5.68 4.96 13.09
N GLY A 120 6.56 4.75 14.08
CA GLY A 120 7.45 5.79 14.62
C GLY A 120 8.78 5.92 13.88
N ASP A 121 8.92 5.29 12.72
CA ASP A 121 10.14 5.25 11.92
C ASP A 121 9.94 5.96 10.56
N ALA A 122 10.96 5.88 9.69
CA ALA A 122 10.93 6.49 8.37
C ALA A 122 9.76 6.02 7.49
N VAL A 123 9.23 4.81 7.70
CA VAL A 123 8.07 4.31 6.94
C VAL A 123 6.82 5.08 7.33
N GLY A 124 6.64 5.34 8.62
CA GLY A 124 5.55 6.18 9.11
C GLY A 124 5.66 7.62 8.63
N ASP A 125 6.87 8.19 8.59
CA ASP A 125 7.10 9.54 8.07
C ASP A 125 6.70 9.64 6.59
N TRP A 126 7.14 8.70 5.75
CA TRP A 126 6.72 8.66 4.34
C TRP A 126 5.21 8.46 4.19
N ALA A 127 4.59 7.62 5.02
CA ALA A 127 3.14 7.40 4.94
C ALA A 127 2.35 8.67 5.29
N ARG A 128 2.80 9.44 6.29
CA ARG A 128 2.20 10.73 6.67
C ARG A 128 2.40 11.77 5.57
N ASP A 129 3.59 11.85 5.00
CA ASP A 129 3.87 12.77 3.89
C ASP A 129 3.01 12.44 2.66
N ALA A 130 2.90 11.16 2.29
CA ALA A 130 1.99 10.72 1.24
C ALA A 130 0.54 11.09 1.56
N PHE A 131 0.08 10.86 2.79
CA PHE A 131 -1.27 11.20 3.20
C PHE A 131 -1.57 12.71 3.12
N LEU A 132 -0.60 13.57 3.46
CA LEU A 132 -0.74 15.02 3.29
C LEU A 132 -0.91 15.40 1.80
N LEU A 133 -0.20 14.72 0.90
CA LEU A 133 -0.40 14.90 -0.54
C LEU A 133 -1.82 14.47 -0.96
N VAL A 134 -2.29 13.32 -0.49
CA VAL A 134 -3.64 12.80 -0.77
C VAL A 134 -4.72 13.77 -0.26
N LEU A 135 -4.57 14.30 0.95
CA LEU A 135 -5.46 15.34 1.50
C LEU A 135 -5.46 16.59 0.62
N SER A 136 -4.30 17.01 0.09
CA SER A 136 -4.23 18.18 -0.79
C SER A 136 -5.03 17.96 -2.09
N VAL A 137 -5.02 16.74 -2.65
CA VAL A 137 -5.79 16.36 -3.85
C VAL A 137 -7.28 16.30 -3.54
N SER A 138 -7.67 15.79 -2.37
CA SER A 138 -9.09 15.64 -1.98
C SER A 138 -9.88 16.95 -1.99
N LYS A 139 -9.21 18.10 -1.83
CA LYS A 139 -9.85 19.43 -1.89
C LYS A 139 -10.43 19.78 -3.26
N ARG A 140 -10.00 19.07 -4.32
CA ARG A 140 -10.41 19.29 -5.72
C ARG A 140 -10.94 18.01 -6.37
N ASP A 141 -11.13 16.96 -5.58
CA ASP A 141 -11.57 15.65 -6.04
C ASP A 141 -12.59 15.13 -5.02
N ASP A 142 -13.86 15.41 -5.29
CA ASP A 142 -14.96 15.17 -4.35
C ASP A 142 -15.07 13.68 -3.99
N ALA A 143 -14.87 12.78 -4.96
CA ALA A 143 -14.90 11.33 -4.72
C ALA A 143 -13.80 10.89 -3.74
N LEU A 144 -12.58 11.43 -3.88
CA LEU A 144 -11.52 11.19 -2.90
C LEU A 144 -11.85 11.81 -1.55
N GLY A 145 -12.41 13.02 -1.52
CA GLY A 145 -12.83 13.69 -0.29
C GLY A 145 -13.87 12.89 0.49
N GLU A 146 -14.91 12.40 -0.18
CA GLU A 146 -15.93 11.54 0.40
C GLU A 146 -15.34 10.23 0.92
N TYR A 147 -14.52 9.55 0.11
CA TYR A 147 -13.84 8.33 0.53
C TYR A 147 -13.00 8.56 1.80
N LEU A 148 -12.22 9.64 1.86
CA LEU A 148 -11.39 9.93 3.04
C LEU A 148 -12.24 10.24 4.28
N ALA A 149 -13.38 10.92 4.12
CA ALA A 149 -14.23 11.33 5.23
C ALA A 149 -15.09 10.19 5.80
N PHE A 150 -15.53 9.25 4.95
CA PHE A 150 -16.58 8.28 5.32
C PHE A 150 -16.21 6.81 5.11
N ASP A 151 -15.37 6.51 4.13
CA ASP A 151 -15.08 5.12 3.72
C ASP A 151 -13.67 4.64 4.11
N SER A 152 -12.83 5.56 4.58
CA SER A 152 -11.45 5.27 4.95
C SER A 152 -11.25 5.18 6.47
N ASP A 153 -10.35 4.29 6.89
CA ASP A 153 -9.94 4.16 8.30
C ASP A 153 -8.93 5.23 8.74
N PHE A 154 -8.67 6.26 7.94
CA PHE A 154 -7.78 7.38 8.33
C PHE A 154 -8.41 8.27 9.40
N CYS A 155 -9.73 8.41 9.37
CA CYS A 155 -10.49 9.17 10.33
C CYS A 155 -11.49 8.23 10.99
N PRO A 156 -11.19 7.64 12.16
CA PRO A 156 -12.24 6.97 12.91
C PRO A 156 -13.30 8.03 13.20
N VAL A 157 -14.51 7.86 12.67
CA VAL A 157 -15.63 8.81 12.68
C VAL A 157 -16.16 9.12 14.12
N SER A 158 -15.34 8.91 15.16
CA SER A 158 -15.60 9.20 16.57
C SER A 158 -14.82 10.41 17.10
N ALA A 159 -14.51 11.39 16.25
CA ALA A 159 -14.19 12.74 16.71
C ALA A 159 -15.33 13.70 16.33
N THR A 160 -16.33 13.80 17.21
CA THR A 160 -17.07 15.06 17.44
C THR A 160 -18.17 15.46 16.45
N LEU A 161 -19.10 14.58 16.07
CA LEU A 161 -20.40 15.01 15.50
C LEU A 161 -21.63 14.73 16.40
N THR A 162 -21.42 14.27 17.64
CA THR A 162 -22.46 14.16 18.68
C THR A 162 -22.47 15.30 19.70
N LYS A 163 -21.75 16.42 19.47
CA LYS A 163 -21.74 17.59 20.38
C LYS A 163 -22.26 18.90 19.79
N LEU A 164 -23.01 18.87 18.69
CA LEU A 164 -23.79 20.03 18.21
C LEU A 164 -25.15 19.56 17.68
N LYS A 165 -26.02 19.12 18.59
CA LYS A 165 -27.48 19.26 18.49
C LYS A 165 -27.96 19.91 19.78
#